data_AF-A0A7Z9UA65-F1
#
_entry.id   AF-A0A7Z9UA65-F1
#
_cell.length_a   1.000
_cell.length_b   1.000
_cell.length_c   1.000
_cell.angle_alpha   90.00
_cell.angle_beta   90.00
_cell.angle_gamma   90.00
#
_symmetry.space_group_name_H-M   'P 1'
#
loop_
_entity.id
_entity.type
_entity.pdbx_description
1 polymer ?
#
loop_
_entity_poly.entity_id
_entity_poly.type
_entity_poly.pdbx_seq_one_letter_code
_entity_poly.pdbx_strand_id
1 'polypeptide(L)'
;MKIRYAAIMVTRKCNMSCRHCSVESNPHIKGQPSEEELRSLVDSLVEAGIDLIQFTGGEPLLRGPLVLELMERAKAGGVKTTIVSNGFWGKKPARARETMKALLDAGLVRLALSYDRFHAEFQGPEPLLNILDAAEEFGQVVHINITRSLDDSDLDELVQPFRGRANTNLRFYDVQPVGLAKSLEDELRGQLEGFCSACEQITFADNGRVLACNGPSYFVPPESGLRRGVPTRLQHRGASTKT
;
A
#
# COMPACT_ATOMS: atom_id res chain seq x y z
N MET A 1 -16.31 -8.66 -17.09
CA MET A 1 -15.27 -7.75 -16.58
C MET A 1 -14.07 -8.58 -16.16
N LYS A 2 -12.89 -8.38 -16.77
CA LYS A 2 -11.66 -9.10 -16.37
C LYS A 2 -10.92 -8.22 -15.37
N ILE A 3 -10.60 -8.75 -14.20
CA ILE A 3 -9.76 -8.06 -13.21
C ILE A 3 -8.35 -8.01 -13.78
N ARG A 4 -7.76 -6.81 -13.87
CA ARG A 4 -6.40 -6.60 -14.45
C ARG A 4 -5.39 -6.11 -13.42
N TYR A 5 -5.84 -5.70 -12.23
CA TYR A 5 -5.03 -5.10 -11.18
C TYR A 5 -5.31 -5.78 -9.85
N ALA A 6 -4.25 -6.14 -9.13
CA ALA A 6 -4.34 -6.68 -7.79
C ALA A 6 -3.38 -5.98 -6.84
N ALA A 7 -3.76 -5.83 -5.58
CA ALA A 7 -2.88 -5.40 -4.50
C ALA A 7 -2.67 -6.54 -3.51
N ILE A 8 -1.46 -6.62 -2.96
CA ILE A 8 -1.08 -7.61 -1.95
C ILE A 8 -0.58 -6.87 -0.72
N MET A 9 -1.28 -7.03 0.40
CA MET A 9 -0.79 -6.60 1.71
C MET A 9 0.20 -7.64 2.23
N VAL A 10 1.49 -7.40 1.97
CA VAL A 10 2.58 -8.35 2.28
C VAL A 10 2.78 -8.54 3.79
N THR A 11 2.43 -7.51 4.55
CA THR A 11 2.35 -7.51 6.01
C THR A 11 1.48 -6.33 6.43
N ARG A 12 0.88 -6.37 7.62
CA ARG A 12 0.27 -5.18 8.24
C ARG A 12 1.18 -4.54 9.29
N LYS A 13 2.35 -5.14 9.57
CA LYS A 13 3.39 -4.53 10.39
C LYS A 13 3.98 -3.32 9.67
N CYS A 14 4.16 -2.23 10.40
CA CYS A 14 4.78 -1.01 9.91
C CYS A 14 5.80 -0.51 10.93
N ASN A 15 6.81 0.24 10.49
CA ASN A 15 7.77 0.92 11.37
C ASN A 15 7.26 2.29 11.86
N MET A 16 6.07 2.70 11.46
CA MET A 16 5.38 3.94 11.87
C MET A 16 3.99 3.59 12.41
N SER A 17 3.41 4.52 13.18
CA SER A 17 2.06 4.41 13.75
C SER A 17 1.22 5.64 13.37
N CYS A 18 1.16 5.97 12.08
CA CYS A 18 0.49 7.17 11.57
C CYS A 18 -0.99 7.21 12.00
N ARG A 19 -1.44 8.33 12.57
CA ARG A 19 -2.80 8.48 13.11
C ARG A 19 -3.92 8.37 12.06
N HIS A 20 -3.62 8.54 10.77
CA HIS A 20 -4.58 8.38 9.67
C HIS A 20 -4.57 6.98 9.03
N CYS A 21 -3.80 6.01 9.55
CA CYS A 21 -3.60 4.74 8.86
C CYS A 21 -4.93 4.00 8.63
N SER A 22 -5.25 3.76 7.35
CA SER A 22 -6.51 3.18 6.89
C SER A 22 -6.68 1.69 7.20
N VAL A 23 -5.65 1.02 7.75
CA VAL A 23 -5.68 -0.41 8.09
C VAL A 23 -5.08 -0.70 9.47
N GLU A 24 -4.88 0.34 10.29
CA GLU A 24 -4.36 0.24 11.66
C GLU A 24 -2.96 -0.40 11.76
N SER A 25 -2.13 -0.24 10.73
CA SER A 25 -0.75 -0.72 10.73
C SER A 25 0.10 -0.02 11.78
N ASN A 26 0.92 -0.80 12.48
CA ASN A 26 1.85 -0.32 13.50
C ASN A 26 2.95 -1.36 13.79
N PRO A 27 4.00 -1.03 14.59
CA PRO A 27 5.10 -1.94 14.89
C PRO A 27 4.72 -3.18 15.70
N HIS A 28 3.59 -3.15 16.40
CA HIS A 28 3.16 -4.20 17.33
C HIS A 28 2.17 -5.20 16.71
N ILE A 29 1.80 -5.04 15.44
CA ILE A 29 0.95 -5.99 14.72
C ILE A 29 1.57 -7.39 14.76
N LYS A 30 0.74 -8.36 15.15
CA LYS A 30 1.06 -9.79 15.16
C LYS A 30 0.31 -10.48 14.04
N GLY A 31 0.94 -11.53 13.49
CA GLY A 31 0.40 -12.25 12.34
C GLY A 31 0.64 -11.51 11.03
N GLN A 32 1.02 -12.27 10.01
CA GLN A 32 1.20 -11.81 8.64
C GLN A 32 1.17 -13.05 7.73
N PRO A 33 0.91 -12.89 6.42
CA PRO A 33 0.98 -14.00 5.48
C PRO A 33 2.35 -14.69 5.50
N SER A 34 2.37 -16.02 5.44
CA SER A 34 3.59 -16.79 5.27
C SER A 34 4.25 -16.47 3.92
N GLU A 35 5.53 -16.82 3.78
CA GLU A 35 6.21 -16.62 2.51
C GLU A 35 5.65 -17.55 1.42
N GLU A 36 5.36 -18.81 1.75
CA GLU A 36 4.71 -19.77 0.82
C GLU A 36 3.34 -19.27 0.38
N GLU A 37 2.58 -18.70 1.31
CA GLU A 37 1.30 -18.08 1.02
C GLU A 37 1.43 -16.96 0.00
N LEU A 38 2.40 -16.06 0.15
CA LEU A 38 2.60 -14.95 -0.77
C LEU A 38 3.13 -15.41 -2.14
N ARG A 39 4.04 -16.40 -2.17
CA ARG A 39 4.55 -17.00 -3.41
C ARG A 39 3.39 -17.61 -4.20
N SER A 40 2.61 -18.48 -3.56
CA SER A 40 1.45 -19.12 -4.17
C SER A 40 0.41 -18.10 -4.66
N LEU A 41 0.23 -16.99 -3.94
CA LEU A 41 -0.65 -15.91 -4.39
C LEU A 41 -0.13 -15.23 -5.66
N VAL A 42 1.15 -14.89 -5.72
CA VAL A 42 1.74 -14.28 -6.92
C VAL A 42 1.62 -15.22 -8.12
N ASP A 43 1.96 -16.50 -7.94
CA ASP A 43 1.84 -17.51 -9.00
C ASP A 43 0.38 -17.62 -9.49
N SER A 44 -0.59 -17.63 -8.58
CA SER A 44 -2.02 -17.65 -8.93
C SER A 44 -2.48 -16.40 -9.69
N LEU A 45 -1.94 -15.22 -9.35
CA LEU A 45 -2.29 -13.97 -10.02
C LEU A 45 -1.68 -13.89 -11.43
N VAL A 46 -0.48 -14.44 -11.61
CA VAL A 46 0.15 -14.61 -12.92
C VAL A 46 -0.72 -15.52 -13.80
N GLU A 47 -1.11 -16.69 -13.30
CA GLU A 47 -1.98 -17.63 -14.03
C GLU A 47 -3.35 -17.03 -14.36
N ALA A 48 -3.91 -16.20 -13.48
CA ALA A 48 -5.16 -15.49 -13.71
C ALA A 48 -5.06 -14.38 -14.79
N GLY A 49 -3.84 -14.05 -15.24
CA GLY A 49 -3.59 -13.03 -16.25
C GLY A 49 -3.86 -11.61 -15.76
N ILE A 50 -3.43 -11.31 -14.52
CA ILE A 50 -3.32 -9.95 -13.97
C ILE A 50 -2.18 -9.21 -14.69
N ASP A 51 -2.35 -7.91 -14.96
CA ASP A 51 -1.31 -7.11 -15.60
C ASP A 51 -0.36 -6.44 -14.61
N LEU A 52 -0.87 -6.14 -13.41
CA LEU A 52 -0.17 -5.33 -12.42
C LEU A 52 -0.46 -5.83 -11.00
N ILE A 53 0.61 -6.06 -10.24
CA ILE A 53 0.55 -6.33 -8.81
C ILE A 53 1.12 -5.12 -8.05
N GLN A 54 0.35 -4.58 -7.10
CA GLN A 54 0.82 -3.59 -6.14
C GLN A 54 1.17 -4.26 -4.82
N PHE A 55 2.43 -4.14 -4.38
CA PHE A 55 2.83 -4.54 -3.03
C PHE A 55 2.63 -3.36 -2.06
N THR A 56 1.90 -3.62 -0.98
CA THR A 56 1.50 -2.62 0.02
C THR A 56 1.28 -3.31 1.38
N GLY A 57 0.52 -2.67 2.29
CA GLY A 57 0.14 -3.18 3.60
C GLY A 57 0.42 -2.16 4.69
N GLY A 58 1.15 -2.59 5.72
CA GLY A 58 1.96 -1.68 6.53
C GLY A 58 3.13 -1.19 5.69
N GLU A 59 4.36 -1.54 6.07
CA GLU A 59 5.53 -1.21 5.25
C GLU A 59 6.07 -2.46 4.54
N PRO A 60 5.85 -2.61 3.21
CA PRO A 60 6.26 -3.81 2.49
C PRO A 60 7.78 -4.05 2.54
N LEU A 61 8.60 -2.99 2.54
CA LEU A 61 10.05 -3.12 2.53
C LEU A 61 10.66 -3.48 3.89
N LEU A 62 9.85 -3.67 4.94
CA LEU A 62 10.27 -4.46 6.10
C LEU A 62 10.51 -5.94 5.75
N ARG A 63 9.94 -6.42 4.63
CA ARG A 63 10.16 -7.74 4.05
C ARG A 63 10.88 -7.65 2.70
N GLY A 64 11.83 -6.71 2.58
CA GLY A 64 12.54 -6.37 1.34
C GLY A 64 13.00 -7.55 0.48
N PRO A 65 13.81 -8.51 1.01
CA PRO A 65 14.25 -9.67 0.23
C PRO A 65 13.10 -10.49 -0.35
N LEU A 66 12.04 -10.72 0.42
CA LEU A 66 10.85 -11.43 -0.06
C LEU A 66 10.09 -10.61 -1.11
N VAL A 67 9.92 -9.30 -0.91
CA VAL A 67 9.24 -8.45 -1.89
C VAL A 67 9.98 -8.47 -3.24
N LEU A 68 11.31 -8.42 -3.23
CA LEU A 68 12.12 -8.57 -4.45
C LEU A 68 11.90 -9.94 -5.11
N GLU A 69 11.93 -11.03 -4.35
CA GLU A 69 11.63 -12.38 -4.87
C GLU A 69 10.24 -12.45 -5.52
N LEU A 70 9.23 -11.90 -4.85
CA LEU A 70 7.85 -11.88 -5.36
C LEU A 70 7.71 -11.02 -6.63
N MET A 71 8.46 -9.92 -6.72
CA MET A 71 8.50 -9.08 -7.91
C MET A 71 9.16 -9.81 -9.09
N GLU A 72 10.27 -10.51 -8.85
CA GLU A 72 10.96 -11.31 -9.87
C GLU A 72 10.06 -12.43 -10.40
N ARG A 73 9.31 -13.11 -9.51
CA ARG A 73 8.28 -14.10 -9.90
C ARG A 73 7.21 -13.49 -10.79
N ALA A 74 6.65 -12.34 -10.39
CA ALA A 74 5.65 -11.63 -11.19
C ALA A 74 6.22 -11.24 -12.57
N LYS A 75 7.44 -10.70 -12.61
CA LYS A 75 8.16 -10.33 -13.83
C LYS A 75 8.38 -11.53 -14.76
N ALA A 76 8.75 -12.69 -14.23
CA ALA A 76 8.92 -13.92 -15.01
C ALA A 76 7.60 -14.36 -15.68
N GLY A 77 6.46 -14.06 -15.05
CA GLY A 77 5.11 -14.24 -15.60
C GLY A 77 4.61 -13.12 -16.52
N GLY A 78 5.43 -12.11 -16.83
CA GLY A 78 5.04 -10.95 -17.63
C GLY A 78 4.15 -9.93 -16.88
N VAL A 79 4.05 -10.04 -15.56
CA VAL A 79 3.22 -9.16 -14.71
C VAL A 79 4.08 -8.02 -14.17
N LYS A 80 3.57 -6.78 -14.32
CA LYS A 80 4.25 -5.58 -13.84
C LYS A 80 4.05 -5.41 -12.34
N THR A 81 4.95 -4.70 -11.67
CA THR A 81 4.86 -4.50 -10.22
C THR A 81 4.98 -3.04 -9.79
N THR A 82 4.25 -2.68 -8.73
CA THR A 82 4.32 -1.35 -8.11
C THR A 82 4.43 -1.48 -6.59
N ILE A 83 4.99 -0.46 -5.93
CA ILE A 83 5.12 -0.43 -4.47
C ILE A 83 4.53 0.86 -3.93
N VAL A 84 3.84 0.75 -2.79
CA VAL A 84 3.54 1.89 -1.89
C VAL A 84 4.37 1.70 -0.62
N SER A 85 5.20 2.69 -0.27
CA SER A 85 6.12 2.63 0.88
C SER A 85 6.16 3.96 1.61
N ASN A 86 6.47 3.97 2.91
CA ASN A 86 6.74 5.19 3.68
C ASN A 86 8.18 5.72 3.49
N GLY A 87 9.01 5.04 2.70
CA GLY A 87 10.34 5.53 2.32
C GLY A 87 11.44 5.39 3.40
N PHE A 88 11.20 4.68 4.50
CA PHE A 88 12.17 4.57 5.61
C PHE A 88 13.56 4.03 5.22
N TRP A 89 13.65 3.31 4.10
CA TRP A 89 14.87 2.73 3.56
C TRP A 89 15.80 3.79 2.93
N GLY A 90 15.28 4.98 2.66
CA GLY A 90 16.02 6.12 2.10
C GLY A 90 16.89 6.90 3.08
N LYS A 91 17.02 6.46 4.35
CA LYS A 91 17.78 7.19 5.40
C LYS A 91 19.23 7.53 5.05
N LYS A 92 19.85 6.81 4.10
CA LYS A 92 21.20 7.08 3.60
C LYS A 92 21.18 7.08 2.07
N PRO A 93 21.83 8.04 1.38
CA PRO A 93 21.86 8.09 -0.08
C PRO A 93 22.30 6.77 -0.73
N ALA A 94 23.38 6.16 -0.23
CA ALA A 94 23.88 4.88 -0.76
C ALA A 94 22.85 3.75 -0.67
N ARG A 95 22.11 3.67 0.44
CA ARG A 95 21.07 2.66 0.65
C ARG A 95 19.84 2.94 -0.23
N ALA A 96 19.48 4.21 -0.40
CA ALA A 96 18.41 4.62 -1.30
C ALA A 96 18.73 4.18 -2.74
N ARG A 97 19.95 4.46 -3.19
CA ARG A 97 20.46 4.04 -4.50
C ARG A 97 20.44 2.52 -4.70
N GLU A 98 21.00 1.77 -3.75
CA GLU A 98 21.03 0.30 -3.80
C GLU A 98 19.61 -0.29 -3.86
N THR A 99 18.71 0.18 -2.98
CA THR A 99 17.34 -0.33 -2.91
C THR A 99 16.56 0.03 -4.18
N MET A 100 16.68 1.26 -4.69
CA MET A 100 16.03 1.67 -5.94
C MET A 100 16.49 0.80 -7.10
N LYS A 101 17.81 0.57 -7.23
CA LYS A 101 18.35 -0.32 -8.26
C LYS A 101 17.77 -1.73 -8.15
N ALA A 102 17.77 -2.32 -6.95
CA ALA A 102 17.24 -3.66 -6.73
C ALA A 102 15.74 -3.76 -7.12
N LEU A 103 14.94 -2.73 -6.78
CA LEU A 103 13.54 -2.68 -7.16
C LEU A 103 13.35 -2.62 -8.69
N LEU A 104 14.14 -1.80 -9.38
CA LEU A 104 14.09 -1.69 -10.84
C LEU A 104 14.54 -2.99 -11.52
N ASP A 105 15.63 -3.61 -11.06
CA ASP A 105 16.10 -4.90 -11.56
C ASP A 105 15.01 -5.99 -11.41
N ALA A 106 14.28 -5.97 -10.28
CA ALA A 106 13.15 -6.86 -10.01
C ALA A 106 11.87 -6.52 -10.80
N GLY A 107 11.87 -5.44 -11.60
CA GLY A 107 10.77 -5.10 -12.52
C GLY A 107 9.74 -4.12 -11.96
N LEU A 108 10.14 -3.25 -11.02
CA LEU A 108 9.32 -2.13 -10.58
C LEU A 108 8.97 -1.22 -11.77
N VAL A 109 7.69 -0.93 -11.99
CA VAL A 109 7.25 0.05 -13.00
C VAL A 109 6.78 1.36 -12.40
N ARG A 110 6.43 1.38 -11.10
CA ARG A 110 6.01 2.59 -10.39
C ARG A 110 6.26 2.46 -8.89
N LEU A 111 6.86 3.51 -8.33
CA LEU A 111 6.99 3.72 -6.90
C LEU A 111 6.06 4.85 -6.44
N ALA A 112 5.30 4.60 -5.37
CA ALA A 112 4.61 5.63 -4.63
C ALA A 112 5.17 5.69 -3.20
N LEU A 113 5.51 6.89 -2.75
CA LEU A 113 5.98 7.17 -1.40
C LEU A 113 4.90 7.91 -0.63
N SER A 114 4.61 7.47 0.59
CA SER A 114 3.66 8.17 1.47
C SER A 114 4.43 9.15 2.35
N TYR A 115 4.11 10.43 2.24
CA TYR A 115 4.67 11.47 3.11
C TYR A 115 3.67 12.62 3.26
N ASP A 116 3.17 12.77 4.48
CA ASP A 116 2.26 13.83 4.86
C ASP A 116 2.52 14.25 6.32
N ARG A 117 1.67 15.11 6.89
CA ARG A 117 1.78 15.59 8.28
C ARG A 117 1.90 14.47 9.31
N PHE A 118 1.27 13.32 9.07
CA PHE A 118 1.29 12.19 10.00
C PHE A 118 2.56 11.34 9.82
N HIS A 119 3.12 11.28 8.61
CA HIS A 119 4.42 10.64 8.38
C HIS A 119 5.57 11.52 8.89
N ALA A 120 5.40 12.85 8.81
CA ALA A 120 6.36 13.83 9.32
C ALA A 120 6.60 13.71 10.83
N GLU A 121 5.63 13.18 11.59
CA GLU A 121 5.78 12.83 13.01
C GLU A 121 6.88 11.76 13.26
N PHE A 122 7.23 10.96 12.24
CA PHE A 122 8.18 9.83 12.35
C PHE A 122 9.49 10.04 11.59
N GLN A 123 9.49 10.86 10.54
CA GLN A 123 10.69 11.18 9.77
C GLN A 123 10.58 12.52 9.04
N GLY A 124 11.70 13.22 8.87
CA GLY A 124 11.79 14.37 7.96
C GLY A 124 11.71 13.97 6.48
N PRO A 125 11.77 14.94 5.56
CA PRO A 125 11.68 14.69 4.12
C PRO A 125 12.95 14.05 3.52
N GLU A 126 14.07 14.06 4.25
CA GLU A 126 15.40 13.66 3.75
C GLU A 126 15.45 12.22 3.23
N PRO A 127 14.82 11.21 3.86
CA PRO A 127 14.80 9.87 3.31
C PRO A 127 14.12 9.83 1.92
N LEU A 128 13.05 10.58 1.72
CA LEU A 128 12.39 10.66 0.43
C LEU A 128 13.26 11.40 -0.58
N LEU A 129 13.90 12.51 -0.22
CA LEU A 129 14.81 13.22 -1.11
C LEU A 129 15.92 12.30 -1.64
N ASN A 130 16.53 11.50 -0.76
CA ASN A 130 17.54 10.51 -1.17
C ASN A 130 16.97 9.46 -2.15
N ILE A 131 15.70 9.07 -1.98
CA ILE A 131 15.02 8.14 -2.89
C ILE A 131 14.73 8.81 -4.24
N LEU A 132 14.33 10.07 -4.23
CA LEU A 132 14.06 10.85 -5.45
C LEU A 132 15.34 11.09 -6.25
N ASP A 133 16.46 11.42 -5.58
CA ASP A 133 17.78 11.54 -6.20
C ASP A 133 18.21 10.22 -6.85
N ALA A 134 18.04 9.10 -6.13
CA ALA A 134 18.32 7.77 -6.67
C ALA A 134 17.41 7.42 -7.86
N ALA A 135 16.11 7.73 -7.78
CA ALA A 135 15.16 7.49 -8.85
C ALA A 135 15.49 8.30 -10.11
N GLU A 136 15.88 9.56 -9.93
CA GLU A 136 16.28 10.47 -11.01
C GLU A 136 17.47 9.92 -11.80
N GLU A 137 18.47 9.38 -11.10
CA GLU A 137 19.64 8.77 -11.73
C GLU A 137 19.29 7.59 -12.64
N PHE A 138 18.21 6.86 -12.32
CA PHE A 138 17.73 5.74 -13.12
C PHE A 138 16.55 6.11 -14.06
N GLY A 139 16.20 7.39 -14.17
CA GLY A 139 15.08 7.86 -15.00
C GLY A 139 13.71 7.41 -14.52
N GLN A 140 13.56 7.06 -13.24
CA GLN A 140 12.31 6.61 -12.64
C GLN A 140 11.51 7.80 -12.10
N VAL A 141 10.24 7.89 -12.50
CA VAL A 141 9.28 8.83 -11.92
C VAL A 141 8.70 8.24 -10.64
N VAL A 142 8.63 9.05 -9.59
CA VAL A 142 8.11 8.68 -8.27
C VAL A 142 6.89 9.52 -7.93
N HIS A 143 5.87 8.89 -7.37
CA HIS A 143 4.68 9.59 -6.87
C HIS A 143 4.82 9.80 -5.36
N ILE A 144 4.46 10.98 -4.86
CA ILE A 144 4.36 11.24 -3.43
C ILE A 144 2.89 11.39 -3.08
N ASN A 145 2.36 10.47 -2.29
CA ASN A 145 1.01 10.49 -1.79
C ASN A 145 0.97 11.34 -0.50
N ILE A 146 0.16 12.39 -0.52
CA ILE A 146 -0.01 13.37 0.55
C ILE A 146 -1.48 13.40 0.93
N THR A 147 -1.77 13.36 2.22
CA THR A 147 -3.13 13.54 2.73
C THR A 147 -3.47 15.02 2.89
N ARG A 148 -4.69 15.40 2.50
CA ARG A 148 -5.24 16.76 2.60
C ARG A 148 -6.00 16.95 3.92
N SER A 149 -6.13 18.21 4.35
CA SER A 149 -7.13 18.66 5.32
C SER A 149 -8.20 19.51 4.62
N LEU A 150 -9.23 19.96 5.34
CA LEU A 150 -10.25 20.84 4.79
C LEU A 150 -9.69 22.20 4.31
N ASP A 151 -8.63 22.69 4.95
CA ASP A 151 -8.05 24.01 4.70
C ASP A 151 -6.66 23.98 4.05
N ASP A 152 -5.99 22.82 4.03
CA ASP A 152 -4.64 22.57 3.50
C ASP A 152 -3.56 23.58 3.93
N SER A 153 -3.76 24.26 5.07
CA SER A 153 -2.95 25.39 5.50
C SER A 153 -1.49 25.04 5.78
N ASP A 154 -1.20 23.78 6.07
CA ASP A 154 0.12 23.22 6.36
C ASP A 154 0.76 22.49 5.17
N LEU A 155 0.03 22.28 4.07
CA LEU A 155 0.54 21.50 2.93
C LEU A 155 1.71 22.18 2.24
N ASP A 156 1.71 23.51 2.17
CA ASP A 156 2.70 24.25 1.41
C ASP A 156 4.12 23.97 1.92
N GLU A 157 4.35 24.07 3.23
CA GLU A 157 5.64 23.77 3.87
C GLU A 157 6.01 22.29 3.72
N LEU A 158 5.04 21.41 3.93
CA LEU A 158 5.20 19.96 3.86
C LEU A 158 5.66 19.47 2.48
N VAL A 159 5.17 20.09 1.40
CA VAL A 159 5.50 19.67 0.03
C VAL A 159 6.64 20.47 -0.59
N GLN A 160 7.06 21.61 -0.01
CA GLN A 160 8.16 22.43 -0.52
C GLN A 160 9.39 21.60 -0.93
N PRO A 161 9.87 20.62 -0.12
CA PRO A 161 11.08 19.86 -0.46
C PRO A 161 10.98 19.08 -1.77
N PHE A 162 9.76 18.76 -2.22
CA PHE A 162 9.52 17.92 -3.39
C PHE A 162 9.06 18.72 -4.62
N ARG A 163 8.69 19.99 -4.45
CA ARG A 163 8.22 20.85 -5.54
C ARG A 163 9.32 21.10 -6.58
N GLY A 164 8.93 21.14 -7.85
CA GLY A 164 9.82 21.49 -8.97
C GLY A 164 10.74 20.37 -9.46
N ARG A 165 10.73 19.19 -8.83
CA ARG A 165 11.54 18.04 -9.28
C ARG A 165 10.91 17.38 -10.50
N ALA A 166 11.69 17.23 -11.59
CA ALA A 166 11.20 16.72 -12.86
C ALA A 166 10.69 15.27 -12.80
N ASN A 167 11.21 14.45 -11.88
CA ASN A 167 10.84 13.05 -11.70
C ASN A 167 9.79 12.82 -10.60
N THR A 168 9.13 13.86 -10.10
CA THR A 168 8.24 13.77 -8.93
C THR A 168 6.82 14.23 -9.25
N ASN A 169 5.84 13.37 -8.97
CA ASN A 169 4.42 13.71 -9.04
C ASN A 169 3.80 13.75 -7.65
N LEU A 170 3.25 14.90 -7.25
CA LEU A 170 2.50 15.02 -6.00
C LEU A 170 1.06 14.56 -6.22
N ARG A 171 0.56 13.70 -5.33
CA ARG A 171 -0.80 13.16 -5.36
C ARG A 171 -1.48 13.42 -4.04
N PHE A 172 -2.61 14.09 -4.10
CA PHE A 172 -3.34 14.51 -2.91
C PHE A 172 -4.55 13.59 -2.68
N TYR A 173 -4.80 13.26 -1.42
CA TYR A 173 -5.85 12.34 -1.01
C TYR A 173 -6.59 12.83 0.22
N ASP A 174 -7.90 12.63 0.22
CA ASP A 174 -8.73 12.90 1.38
C ASP A 174 -8.66 11.73 2.36
N VAL A 175 -8.43 12.03 3.64
CA VAL A 175 -8.42 11.01 4.69
C VAL A 175 -9.85 10.52 4.92
N GLN A 176 -10.10 9.26 4.60
CA GLN A 176 -11.38 8.63 4.87
C GLN A 176 -11.49 8.24 6.36
N PRO A 177 -12.68 8.34 6.99
CA PRO A 177 -12.90 8.00 8.41
C PRO A 177 -12.89 6.49 8.67
N VAL A 178 -11.76 5.82 8.40
CA VAL A 178 -11.57 4.37 8.54
C VAL A 178 -10.28 4.07 9.31
N GLY A 179 -10.24 2.92 9.98
CA GLY A 179 -9.10 2.55 10.82
C GLY A 179 -8.82 3.60 11.89
N LEU A 180 -7.54 3.98 12.03
CA LEU A 180 -7.13 5.00 13.02
C LEU A 180 -7.66 6.39 12.68
N ALA A 181 -7.96 6.67 11.41
CA ALA A 181 -8.48 7.96 11.00
C ALA A 181 -9.87 8.28 11.60
N LYS A 182 -10.59 7.27 12.11
CA LYS A 182 -11.88 7.46 12.81
C LYS A 182 -11.77 8.39 14.02
N SER A 183 -10.61 8.43 14.68
CA SER A 183 -10.39 9.27 15.86
C SER A 183 -9.78 10.63 15.53
N LEU A 184 -9.58 10.96 14.25
CA LEU A 184 -9.08 12.28 13.85
C LEU A 184 -10.19 13.33 13.95
N GLU A 185 -9.76 14.57 14.11
CA GLU A 185 -10.59 15.77 14.03
C GLU A 185 -11.33 15.82 12.67
N ASP A 186 -12.54 16.37 12.64
CA ASP A 186 -13.38 16.41 11.41
C ASP A 186 -12.66 17.17 10.28
N GLU A 187 -11.87 18.18 10.62
CA GLU A 187 -11.11 19.01 9.69
C GLU A 187 -9.97 18.27 9.00
N LEU A 188 -9.53 17.15 9.57
CA LEU A 188 -8.50 16.28 8.99
C LEU A 188 -9.08 15.12 8.20
N ARG A 189 -10.42 15.06 8.07
CA ARG A 189 -11.13 14.03 7.33
C ARG A 189 -11.83 14.63 6.13
N GLY A 190 -11.76 13.95 5.00
CA GLY A 190 -12.57 14.29 3.83
C GLY A 190 -13.59 13.20 3.56
N GLN A 191 -14.81 13.60 3.21
CA GLN A 191 -15.84 12.66 2.79
C GLN A 191 -15.81 12.57 1.26
N LEU A 192 -15.49 11.38 0.74
CA LEU A 192 -15.71 11.13 -0.69
C LEU A 192 -17.20 11.15 -0.97
N GLU A 193 -17.64 12.07 -1.82
CA GLU A 193 -18.95 11.97 -2.45
C GLU A 193 -18.86 10.95 -3.61
N GLY A 194 -19.49 9.79 -3.45
CA GLY A 194 -19.54 8.74 -4.49
C GLY A 194 -18.51 7.62 -4.35
N PHE A 195 -18.24 6.90 -5.45
CA PHE A 195 -17.31 5.76 -5.47
C PHE A 195 -15.86 6.24 -5.64
N CYS A 196 -14.96 5.72 -4.80
CA CYS A 196 -13.53 5.92 -4.96
C CYS A 196 -13.05 5.26 -6.27
N SER A 197 -12.29 5.97 -7.11
CA SER A 197 -11.71 5.40 -8.33
C SER A 197 -10.70 4.27 -8.06
N ALA A 198 -10.27 4.09 -6.80
CA ALA A 198 -9.44 2.96 -6.37
C ALA A 198 -10.26 1.66 -6.12
N CYS A 199 -11.58 1.68 -6.25
CA CYS A 199 -12.47 0.52 -6.04
C CYS A 199 -12.35 -0.59 -7.12
N GLU A 200 -11.47 -0.44 -8.11
CA GLU A 200 -11.23 -1.47 -9.15
C GLU A 200 -10.04 -2.40 -8.82
N GLN A 201 -9.42 -2.23 -7.66
CA GLN A 201 -8.24 -3.00 -7.26
C GLN A 201 -8.61 -4.04 -6.20
N ILE A 202 -8.73 -5.31 -6.61
CA ILE A 202 -8.85 -6.39 -5.64
C ILE A 202 -7.61 -6.39 -4.74
N THR A 203 -7.81 -6.53 -3.44
CA THR A 203 -6.74 -6.50 -2.46
C THR A 203 -6.74 -7.77 -1.65
N PHE A 204 -5.63 -8.49 -1.66
CA PHE A 204 -5.38 -9.64 -0.79
C PHE A 204 -4.80 -9.11 0.52
N ALA A 205 -5.61 -9.14 1.57
CA ALA A 205 -5.27 -8.62 2.89
C ALA A 205 -4.31 -9.56 3.65
N ASP A 206 -3.65 -9.01 4.67
CA ASP A 206 -2.73 -9.73 5.56
C ASP A 206 -3.36 -10.91 6.31
N ASN A 207 -4.69 -10.89 6.45
CA ASN A 207 -5.48 -11.93 7.10
C ASN A 207 -6.13 -12.94 6.13
N GLY A 208 -5.73 -12.93 4.84
CA GLY A 208 -6.21 -13.86 3.83
C GLY A 208 -7.58 -13.53 3.21
N ARG A 209 -8.20 -12.41 3.60
CA ARG A 209 -9.42 -11.89 2.95
C ARG A 209 -9.09 -11.25 1.60
N VAL A 210 -10.06 -11.29 0.69
CA VAL A 210 -10.01 -10.55 -0.57
C VAL A 210 -11.01 -9.40 -0.50
N LEU A 211 -10.53 -8.19 -0.73
CA LEU A 211 -11.25 -6.94 -0.54
C LEU A 211 -11.36 -6.16 -1.87
N ALA A 212 -12.34 -5.28 -2.00
CA ALA A 212 -12.53 -4.45 -3.19
C ALA A 212 -11.59 -3.22 -3.26
N CYS A 213 -10.86 -2.94 -2.18
CA CYS A 213 -9.94 -1.81 -2.03
C CYS A 213 -8.93 -2.10 -0.91
N ASN A 214 -7.82 -1.37 -0.90
CA ASN A 214 -6.74 -1.45 0.10
C ASN A 214 -6.92 -0.51 1.30
N GLY A 215 -8.04 0.21 1.38
CA GLY A 215 -8.38 1.10 2.51
C GLY A 215 -9.73 0.76 3.14
N PRO A 216 -10.82 1.51 2.87
CA PRO A 216 -12.10 1.36 3.57
C PRO A 216 -12.67 -0.05 3.65
N SER A 217 -12.50 -0.86 2.60
CA SER A 217 -13.04 -2.23 2.59
C SER A 217 -12.40 -3.18 3.60
N TYR A 218 -11.26 -2.82 4.18
CA TYR A 218 -10.61 -3.63 5.22
C TYR A 218 -11.52 -3.90 6.41
N PHE A 219 -12.34 -2.92 6.79
CA PHE A 219 -13.27 -3.00 7.92
C PHE A 219 -14.69 -3.43 7.55
N VAL A 220 -14.95 -3.75 6.28
CA VAL A 220 -16.27 -4.28 5.89
C VAL A 220 -16.50 -5.60 6.64
N PRO A 221 -17.72 -5.82 7.18
CA PRO A 221 -18.04 -7.04 7.89
C PRO A 221 -17.70 -8.32 7.11
N PRO A 222 -17.41 -9.43 7.82
CA PRO A 222 -16.97 -10.69 7.22
C PRO A 222 -18.03 -11.37 6.32
N GLU A 223 -19.28 -10.88 6.30
CA GLU A 223 -20.30 -11.31 5.34
C GLU A 223 -19.96 -11.00 3.87
N SER A 224 -18.97 -10.13 3.60
CA SER A 224 -18.37 -10.00 2.26
C SER A 224 -17.49 -11.23 1.95
N GLY A 225 -18.06 -12.16 1.18
CA GLY A 225 -17.71 -13.60 1.11
C GLY A 225 -16.46 -14.04 0.32
N LEU A 226 -15.45 -13.21 0.09
CA LEU A 226 -14.23 -13.65 -0.61
C LEU A 226 -13.07 -13.88 0.38
N ARG A 227 -12.74 -15.15 0.60
CA ARG A 227 -11.55 -15.59 1.36
C ARG A 227 -10.67 -16.44 0.46
N ARG A 228 -9.35 -16.24 0.52
CA ARG A 228 -8.38 -17.03 -0.23
C ARG A 228 -8.34 -18.46 0.34
N GLY A 229 -8.51 -19.48 -0.52
CA GLY A 229 -8.28 -20.87 -0.15
C GLY A 229 -9.37 -21.57 0.67
N VAL A 230 -10.60 -21.04 0.74
CA VAL A 230 -11.73 -21.79 1.33
C VAL A 230 -12.41 -22.59 0.22
N PRO A 231 -12.40 -23.95 0.26
CA PRO A 231 -13.27 -24.74 -0.60
C PRO A 231 -14.70 -24.26 -0.37
N THR A 232 -15.45 -23.98 -1.43
CA THR A 232 -16.85 -23.54 -1.41
C THR A 232 -17.72 -24.56 -0.66
N ARG A 233 -17.76 -24.43 0.67
CA ARG A 233 -18.82 -24.94 1.53
C ARG A 233 -19.24 -23.77 2.40
N LEU A 234 -20.13 -22.95 1.85
CA LEU A 234 -21.06 -22.17 2.66
C LEU A 234 -21.85 -23.16 3.52
N GLN A 235 -21.32 -23.51 4.71
CA GLN A 235 -22.16 -24.08 5.75
C GLN A 235 -23.02 -22.93 6.26
N HIS A 236 -24.23 -22.80 5.68
CA HIS A 236 -25.36 -22.26 6.41
C HIS A 236 -25.57 -23.14 7.65
N ARG A 237 -24.86 -22.83 8.75
CA ARG A 237 -25.32 -23.25 10.06
C ARG A 237 -26.47 -22.32 10.42
N GLY A 238 -27.68 -22.83 10.22
CA GLY A 238 -28.92 -22.15 10.56
C GLY A 238 -28.85 -21.60 11.98
N ALA A 239 -29.26 -20.34 12.12
CA ALA A 239 -29.67 -19.80 13.39
C ALA A 239 -30.86 -20.63 13.88
N SER A 240 -30.61 -21.56 14.79
CA SER A 240 -31.67 -22.12 15.64
C SER A 240 -31.99 -21.05 16.67
N THR A 241 -33.06 -20.30 16.43
CA THR A 241 -33.76 -19.52 17.43
C THR A 241 -34.31 -20.48 18.47
N LYS A 242 -33.77 -20.43 19.69
CA LYS A 242 -34.44 -20.99 20.86
C LYS A 242 -35.55 -20.01 21.29
N THR A 243 -36.79 -20.42 21.10
CA THR A 243 -37.93 -20.06 21.96
C THR A 243 -37.86 -20.88 23.23
#